data_AF-A0A2U2HMN2-F1
#
_entry.id   AF-A0A2U2HMN2-F1
#
_cell.length_a   1.000
_cell.length_b   1.000
_cell.length_c   1.000
_cell.angle_alpha   90.00
_cell.angle_beta   90.00
_cell.angle_gamma   90.00
#
_symmetry.space_group_name_H-M   'P 1'
#
loop_
_entity.id
_entity.type
_entity.pdbx_description
1 polymer ?
#
loop_
_entity_poly.entity_id
_entity_poly.type
_entity_poly.pdbx_seq_one_letter_code
_entity_poly.pdbx_strand_id
1 'polypeptide(L)'
;MKPLNTTLPRLLAAAALLACAGLAQAQYMWIDEKGNKQLSDQPPPASIPLKNILKAPRGMTQYKYVPAPVAADAPASMQADGADAAPAAPAAAAKGPPTLAERNADFRKRAAEKALAETKAKEEATAQKAKKDNCENAQNYKRSLDSGERIGETNASGERGFMSDEKRIVEQQRAKEIIDACK
;
A
#
# COMPACT_ATOMS: atom_id res chain seq x y z
N MET A 1 -4.84 -12.72 -59.13
CA MET A 1 -5.75 -12.73 -57.97
C MET A 1 -5.41 -11.52 -57.11
N LYS A 2 -6.33 -10.58 -56.88
CA LYS A 2 -6.08 -9.35 -56.09
C LYS A 2 -6.27 -9.65 -54.59
N PRO A 3 -5.37 -9.22 -53.70
CA PRO A 3 -5.54 -9.48 -52.27
C PRO A 3 -6.68 -8.62 -51.73
N LEU A 4 -7.66 -9.27 -51.10
CA LEU A 4 -8.76 -8.61 -50.40
C LEU A 4 -8.19 -7.84 -49.20
N ASN A 5 -8.51 -6.54 -49.12
CA ASN A 5 -8.00 -5.65 -48.09
C ASN A 5 -8.74 -5.93 -46.76
N THR A 6 -8.13 -6.75 -45.91
CA THR A 6 -8.67 -7.24 -44.63
C THR A 6 -8.53 -6.24 -43.48
N THR A 7 -8.03 -5.03 -43.74
CA THR A 7 -7.79 -3.99 -42.73
C THR A 7 -9.09 -3.36 -42.22
N LEU A 8 -10.02 -3.04 -43.12
CA LEU A 8 -11.32 -2.45 -42.77
C LEU A 8 -12.20 -3.36 -41.89
N PRO A 9 -12.40 -4.67 -42.19
CA PRO A 9 -13.18 -5.53 -41.31
C PRO A 9 -12.50 -5.77 -39.95
N ARG A 10 -11.16 -5.74 -39.87
CA ARG A 10 -10.44 -5.84 -38.60
C ARG A 10 -10.62 -4.59 -37.72
N LEU A 11 -10.62 -3.40 -38.32
CA LEU A 11 -10.87 -2.16 -37.60
C LEU A 11 -12.32 -2.08 -37.10
N LEU A 12 -13.28 -2.53 -37.91
CA LEU A 12 -14.69 -2.62 -37.49
C LEU A 12 -14.88 -3.65 -36.36
N ALA A 13 -14.22 -4.81 -36.44
CA ALA A 13 -14.26 -5.81 -35.37
C ALA A 13 -13.62 -5.30 -34.07
N ALA A 14 -12.49 -4.57 -34.16
CA ALA A 14 -11.85 -3.97 -33.00
C ALA A 14 -12.72 -2.88 -32.35
N ALA A 15 -13.38 -2.04 -33.16
CA ALA A 15 -14.30 -1.03 -32.66
C ALA A 15 -15.54 -1.65 -31.98
N ALA A 16 -16.08 -2.74 -32.53
CA ALA A 16 -17.18 -3.48 -31.92
C ALA A 16 -16.79 -4.13 -30.58
N LEU A 17 -15.58 -4.70 -30.47
CA LEU A 17 -15.04 -5.24 -29.22
C LEU A 17 -14.88 -4.15 -28.14
N LEU A 18 -14.43 -2.96 -28.52
CA LEU A 18 -14.25 -1.84 -27.58
C LEU A 18 -15.59 -1.28 -27.07
N ALA A 19 -16.65 -1.32 -27.88
CA ALA A 19 -17.98 -0.87 -27.50
C ALA A 19 -18.68 -1.79 -26.47
N CYS A 20 -18.34 -3.08 -26.44
CA CYS A 20 -18.92 -4.04 -25.49
C CYS A 20 -18.31 -3.98 -24.07
N ALA A 21 -17.19 -3.28 -23.87
CA ALA A 21 -16.49 -3.22 -22.58
C ALA A 21 -17.18 -2.33 -21.52
N GLY A 22 -18.23 -1.58 -21.88
CA GLY A 22 -18.89 -0.58 -21.00
C GLY A 22 -20.04 -1.08 -20.12
N LEU A 23 -20.39 -2.37 -20.14
CA LEU A 23 -21.65 -2.88 -19.55
C LEU A 23 -21.59 -3.34 -18.09
N ALA A 24 -20.48 -3.17 -17.37
CA ALA A 24 -20.35 -3.61 -15.98
C ALA A 24 -20.23 -2.44 -15.00
N GLN A 25 -21.36 -1.92 -14.50
CA GLN A 25 -21.40 -0.95 -13.40
C GLN A 25 -22.53 -1.32 -12.42
N ALA A 26 -22.36 -2.43 -11.71
CA ALA A 26 -23.22 -2.82 -10.58
C ALA A 26 -22.44 -2.73 -9.26
N GLN A 27 -21.78 -1.60 -9.03
CA GLN A 27 -20.98 -1.37 -7.83
C GLN A 27 -21.87 -0.98 -6.66
N TYR A 28 -21.88 -1.85 -5.64
CA TYR A 28 -22.47 -1.59 -4.34
C TYR A 28 -21.45 -0.95 -3.42
N MET A 29 -21.90 0.06 -2.67
CA MET A 29 -21.12 0.66 -1.61
C MET A 29 -21.94 0.65 -0.34
N TRP A 30 -21.44 0.02 0.72
CA TRP A 30 -22.12 0.00 2.02
C TRP A 30 -21.15 0.14 3.19
N ILE A 31 -21.68 0.45 4.36
CA ILE A 31 -20.93 0.51 5.62
C ILE A 31 -21.09 -0.83 6.34
N ASP A 32 -19.97 -1.51 6.64
CA ASP A 32 -19.96 -2.77 7.40
C ASP A 32 -20.23 -2.56 8.90
N GLU A 33 -20.43 -3.65 9.65
CA GLU A 33 -20.66 -3.61 11.09
C GLU A 33 -19.52 -2.95 11.88
N LYS A 34 -18.31 -2.90 11.29
CA LYS A 34 -17.11 -2.27 11.86
C LYS A 34 -16.98 -0.79 11.49
N GLY A 35 -17.90 -0.25 10.69
CA GLY A 35 -17.93 1.15 10.28
C GLY A 35 -17.09 1.48 9.04
N ASN A 36 -16.57 0.48 8.32
CA ASN A 36 -15.77 0.71 7.11
C ASN A 36 -16.65 0.73 5.86
N LYS A 37 -16.26 1.55 4.87
CA LYS A 37 -16.90 1.58 3.55
C LYS A 37 -16.38 0.42 2.71
N GLN A 38 -17.26 -0.51 2.38
CA GLN A 38 -16.99 -1.64 1.49
C GLN A 38 -17.53 -1.33 0.10
N LEU A 39 -16.74 -1.63 -0.93
CA LEU A 39 -17.12 -1.52 -2.34
C LEU A 39 -17.07 -2.92 -2.95
N SER A 40 -18.19 -3.39 -3.50
CA SER A 40 -18.31 -4.75 -4.05
C SER A 40 -19.22 -4.76 -5.27
N ASP A 41 -18.94 -5.63 -6.23
CA ASP A 41 -19.86 -5.94 -7.34
C ASP A 41 -20.92 -6.98 -6.94
N GLN A 42 -20.80 -7.57 -5.75
CA GLN A 42 -21.82 -8.43 -5.16
C GLN A 42 -22.78 -7.62 -4.25
N PRO A 43 -24.07 -7.99 -4.18
CA PRO A 43 -25.02 -7.30 -3.32
C PRO A 43 -24.61 -7.40 -1.83
N PRO A 44 -24.93 -6.37 -1.02
CA PRO A 44 -24.63 -6.39 0.40
C PRO A 44 -25.32 -7.58 1.10
N PRO A 45 -24.63 -8.24 2.06
CA PRO A 45 -25.24 -9.30 2.85
C PRO A 45 -26.40 -8.75 3.70
N ALA A 46 -27.38 -9.61 4.01
CA ALA A 46 -28.60 -9.23 4.73
C ALA A 46 -28.37 -8.69 6.16
N SER A 47 -27.18 -8.88 6.73
CA SER A 47 -26.81 -8.30 8.03
C SER A 47 -26.60 -6.79 7.98
N ILE A 48 -26.40 -6.20 6.79
CA ILE A 48 -26.19 -4.76 6.63
C ILE A 48 -27.52 -4.01 6.53
N PRO A 49 -27.85 -3.10 7.47
CA PRO A 49 -29.07 -2.33 7.42
C PRO A 49 -29.17 -1.45 6.17
N LEU A 50 -30.37 -1.28 5.62
CA LEU A 50 -30.61 -0.46 4.41
C LEU A 50 -30.06 0.96 4.51
N LYS A 51 -30.06 1.57 5.70
CA LYS A 51 -29.50 2.90 5.97
C LYS A 51 -27.98 3.00 5.74
N ASN A 52 -27.28 1.87 5.74
CA ASN A 52 -25.84 1.79 5.55
C ASN A 52 -25.45 1.54 4.09
N ILE A 53 -26.41 1.35 3.18
CA ILE A 53 -26.17 1.17 1.75
C ILE A 53 -26.11 2.54 1.08
N LEU A 54 -24.92 2.96 0.69
CA LEU A 54 -24.64 4.27 0.12
C LEU A 54 -24.82 4.31 -1.40
N LYS A 55 -24.59 3.19 -2.09
CA LYS A 55 -24.76 3.06 -3.54
C LYS A 55 -25.27 1.67 -3.91
N ALA A 56 -26.32 1.63 -4.73
CA ALA A 56 -26.84 0.42 -5.36
C ALA A 56 -27.29 0.75 -6.80
N PRO A 57 -27.22 -0.20 -7.76
CA PRO A 57 -27.71 0.01 -9.11
C PRO A 57 -29.21 0.35 -9.10
N ARG A 58 -29.61 1.30 -9.96
CA ARG A 58 -30.98 1.85 -10.00
C ARG A 58 -31.98 0.72 -10.27
N GLY A 59 -32.98 0.58 -9.39
CA GLY A 59 -34.01 -0.48 -9.45
C GLY A 59 -33.94 -1.52 -8.33
N MET A 60 -32.86 -1.55 -7.53
CA MET A 60 -32.73 -2.49 -6.39
C MET A 60 -33.04 -1.90 -5.01
N THR A 61 -33.64 -0.70 -4.93
CA THR A 61 -34.09 -0.10 -3.65
C THR A 61 -35.25 -0.86 -3.00
N GLN A 62 -35.66 -2.00 -3.55
CA GLN A 62 -36.57 -2.97 -2.93
C GLN A 62 -36.03 -4.39 -3.10
N TYR A 63 -34.83 -4.68 -2.59
CA TYR A 63 -34.34 -6.06 -2.59
C TYR A 63 -35.05 -6.87 -1.50
N LYS A 64 -35.94 -7.74 -1.96
CA LYS A 64 -36.63 -8.77 -1.19
C LYS A 64 -35.57 -9.73 -0.62
N TYR A 65 -35.61 -9.90 0.69
CA TYR A 65 -34.80 -10.83 1.48
C TYR A 65 -34.67 -12.20 0.79
N VAL A 66 -33.44 -12.59 0.44
CA VAL A 66 -33.09 -13.96 0.06
C VAL A 66 -32.10 -14.46 1.11
N PRO A 67 -32.50 -15.38 2.00
CA PRO A 67 -31.58 -15.92 3.01
C PRO A 67 -30.60 -16.90 2.37
N ALA A 68 -29.31 -16.72 2.65
CA ALA A 68 -28.30 -17.77 2.52
C ALA A 68 -28.35 -18.67 3.78
N PRO A 69 -28.14 -20.00 3.67
CA PRO A 69 -28.33 -20.91 4.79
C PRO A 69 -27.09 -20.85 5.70
N VAL A 70 -27.26 -20.38 6.93
CA VAL A 70 -26.34 -20.66 8.02
C VAL A 70 -27.13 -21.00 9.28
N ALA A 71 -26.65 -22.05 9.93
CA ALA A 71 -27.27 -22.78 11.02
C ALA A 71 -27.55 -21.93 12.27
N ALA A 72 -28.54 -22.42 13.03
CA ALA A 72 -28.93 -22.06 14.39
C ALA A 72 -27.72 -21.79 15.30
N ASP A 73 -27.76 -20.87 16.27
CA ASP A 73 -28.79 -20.69 17.28
C ASP A 73 -28.97 -19.22 17.70
N ALA A 74 -30.22 -18.85 17.91
CA ALA A 74 -30.62 -17.73 18.77
C ALA A 74 -30.98 -18.31 20.17
N PRO A 75 -31.19 -17.48 21.20
CA PRO A 75 -32.47 -16.79 21.27
C PRO A 75 -32.39 -15.32 21.68
N ALA A 76 -33.40 -14.62 21.18
CA ALA A 76 -33.81 -13.29 21.55
C ALA A 76 -34.57 -13.27 22.89
N SER A 77 -34.63 -12.10 23.52
CA SER A 77 -35.88 -11.61 24.13
C SER A 77 -35.89 -10.09 24.20
N MET A 78 -36.91 -9.52 23.54
CA MET A 78 -37.46 -8.19 23.78
C MET A 78 -38.01 -8.09 25.21
N GLN A 79 -37.99 -6.90 25.82
CA GLN A 79 -39.21 -6.13 26.16
C GLN A 79 -38.84 -4.77 26.78
N ALA A 80 -39.79 -3.84 26.66
CA ALA A 80 -39.72 -2.43 27.01
C ALA A 80 -40.27 -2.10 28.42
N ASP A 81 -39.93 -0.88 28.84
CA ASP A 81 -40.62 0.05 29.75
C ASP A 81 -40.83 -0.26 31.24
N GLY A 82 -40.44 0.73 32.05
CA GLY A 82 -40.72 0.84 33.47
C GLY A 82 -39.94 1.99 34.10
N ALA A 83 -40.53 3.18 34.10
CA ALA A 83 -40.07 4.33 34.87
C ALA A 83 -40.65 4.28 36.28
N ASP A 84 -39.80 4.35 37.31
CA ASP A 84 -40.13 4.98 38.60
C ASP A 84 -38.83 5.47 39.28
N ALA A 85 -38.96 6.50 40.10
CA ALA A 85 -37.87 7.35 40.58
C ALA A 85 -37.58 7.15 42.08
N ALA A 86 -36.41 7.68 42.50
CA ALA A 86 -35.92 7.96 43.86
C ALA A 86 -34.90 6.94 44.46
N PRO A 87 -34.03 7.34 45.42
CA PRO A 87 -32.65 7.72 45.09
C PRO A 87 -31.53 6.99 45.90
N ALA A 88 -30.31 7.11 45.36
CA ALA A 88 -28.98 7.10 46.01
C ALA A 88 -28.38 5.81 46.63
N ALA A 89 -27.26 5.36 46.02
CA ALA A 89 -26.01 5.03 46.71
C ALA A 89 -24.84 5.05 45.67
N PRO A 90 -23.60 5.47 46.04
CA PRO A 90 -22.55 5.77 45.08
C PRO A 90 -21.84 4.49 44.64
N ALA A 91 -22.06 4.06 43.40
CA ALA A 91 -21.28 2.98 42.80
C ALA A 91 -20.01 3.56 42.16
N ALA A 92 -18.88 3.02 42.59
CA ALA A 92 -17.54 3.34 42.15
C ALA A 92 -17.41 3.45 40.62
N ALA A 93 -16.65 4.44 40.17
CA ALA A 93 -16.33 4.72 38.78
C ALA A 93 -15.66 3.52 38.09
N ALA A 94 -16.47 2.62 37.54
CA ALA A 94 -16.03 1.72 36.48
C ALA A 94 -15.85 2.56 35.21
N LYS A 95 -14.63 2.64 34.70
CA LYS A 95 -14.34 3.29 33.42
C LYS A 95 -15.20 2.63 32.34
N GLY A 96 -16.19 3.36 31.84
CA GLY A 96 -16.99 2.92 30.69
C GLY A 96 -16.12 2.69 29.45
N PRO A 97 -16.68 2.12 28.38
CA PRO A 97 -15.97 1.98 27.11
C PRO A 97 -15.36 3.32 26.68
N PRO A 98 -14.15 3.32 26.07
CA PRO A 98 -13.44 4.55 25.76
C PRO A 98 -14.30 5.48 24.92
N THR A 99 -14.28 6.75 25.31
CA THR A 99 -15.00 7.83 24.64
C THR A 99 -14.52 7.98 23.20
N LEU A 100 -15.34 8.60 22.34
CA LEU A 100 -14.95 8.88 20.95
C LEU A 100 -13.68 9.76 20.89
N ALA A 101 -13.49 10.66 21.86
CA ALA A 101 -12.30 11.49 21.97
C ALA A 101 -11.04 10.63 22.24
N GLU A 102 -11.12 9.67 23.15
CA GLU A 102 -10.02 8.73 23.46
C GLU A 102 -9.70 7.83 22.27
N ARG A 103 -10.71 7.29 21.58
CA ARG A 103 -10.51 6.47 20.36
C ARG A 103 -9.87 7.26 19.22
N ASN A 104 -10.24 8.53 19.06
CA ASN A 104 -9.62 9.42 18.06
C ASN A 104 -8.17 9.76 18.43
N ALA A 105 -7.87 9.97 19.70
CA ALA A 105 -6.50 10.18 20.17
C ALA A 105 -5.62 8.94 19.93
N ASP A 106 -6.13 7.75 20.23
CA ASP A 106 -5.44 6.47 19.97
C ASP A 106 -5.22 6.22 18.48
N PHE A 107 -6.21 6.55 17.63
CA PHE A 107 -6.05 6.46 16.18
C PHE A 107 -4.94 7.39 15.69
N ARG A 108 -4.94 8.66 16.13
CA ARG A 108 -3.90 9.63 15.76
C ARG A 108 -2.52 9.20 16.24
N LYS A 109 -2.43 8.66 17.46
CA LYS A 109 -1.18 8.12 18.03
C LYS A 109 -0.65 6.97 17.17
N ARG A 110 -1.47 5.97 16.87
CA ARG A 110 -1.06 4.83 16.01
C ARG A 110 -0.70 5.25 14.60
N ALA A 111 -1.41 6.22 14.03
CA ALA A 111 -1.09 6.76 12.70
C ALA A 111 0.28 7.45 12.70
N ALA A 112 0.59 8.25 13.73
CA ALA A 112 1.88 8.91 13.88
C ALA A 112 3.01 7.91 14.12
N GLU A 113 2.82 6.91 14.98
CA GLU A 113 3.80 5.84 15.24
C GLU A 113 4.10 5.04 13.98
N LYS A 114 3.06 4.69 13.19
CA LYS A 114 3.23 3.99 11.92
C LYS A 114 3.99 4.85 10.91
N ALA A 115 3.67 6.13 10.79
CA ALA A 115 4.38 7.04 9.90
C ALA A 115 5.87 7.13 10.27
N LEU A 116 6.20 7.28 11.57
CA LEU A 116 7.58 7.30 12.06
C LEU A 116 8.31 5.97 11.85
N ALA A 117 7.62 4.84 12.04
CA ALA A 117 8.19 3.52 11.76
C ALA A 117 8.45 3.33 10.26
N GLU A 118 7.53 3.75 9.40
CA GLU A 118 7.69 3.69 7.94
C GLU A 118 8.82 4.62 7.46
N THR A 119 8.98 5.83 8.03
CA THR A 119 10.11 6.71 7.68
C THR A 119 11.44 6.11 8.12
N LYS A 120 11.54 5.62 9.37
CA LYS A 120 12.76 4.97 9.87
C LYS A 120 13.13 3.74 9.05
N ALA A 121 12.16 2.88 8.75
CA ALA A 121 12.40 1.70 7.92
C ALA A 121 12.87 2.06 6.50
N LYS A 122 12.34 3.14 5.91
CA LYS A 122 12.80 3.65 4.62
C LYS A 122 14.22 4.21 4.69
N GLU A 123 14.54 4.98 5.72
CA GLU A 123 15.88 5.55 5.94
C GLU A 123 16.93 4.46 6.20
N GLU A 124 16.59 3.44 6.99
CA GLU A 124 17.46 2.29 7.20
C GLU A 124 17.66 1.49 5.91
N ALA A 125 16.59 1.26 5.14
CA ALA A 125 16.69 0.57 3.85
C ALA A 125 17.55 1.34 2.84
N THR A 126 17.41 2.67 2.75
CA THR A 126 18.24 3.50 1.87
C THR A 126 19.69 3.55 2.36
N ALA A 127 19.93 3.66 3.66
CA ALA A 127 21.28 3.63 4.23
C ALA A 127 21.97 2.29 3.98
N GLN A 128 21.27 1.17 4.15
CA GLN A 128 21.81 -0.17 3.87
C GLN A 128 22.10 -0.36 2.38
N LYS A 129 21.20 0.10 1.51
CA LYS A 129 21.44 0.09 0.07
C LYS A 129 22.66 0.92 -0.31
N ALA A 130 22.76 2.15 0.20
CA ALA A 130 23.89 3.04 -0.07
C ALA A 130 25.23 2.44 0.40
N LYS A 131 25.25 1.78 1.56
CA LYS A 131 26.42 1.02 2.04
C LYS A 131 26.78 -0.09 1.05
N LYS A 132 25.82 -0.93 0.67
CA LYS A 132 26.06 -2.02 -0.28
C LYS A 132 26.60 -1.52 -1.62
N ASP A 133 25.96 -0.50 -2.19
CA ASP A 133 26.35 0.09 -3.47
C ASP A 133 27.78 0.70 -3.38
N ASN A 134 28.11 1.35 -2.26
CA ASN A 134 29.45 1.88 -2.02
C ASN A 134 30.51 0.77 -1.98
N CYS A 135 30.23 -0.34 -1.28
CA CYS A 135 31.11 -1.49 -1.18
C CYS A 135 31.34 -2.16 -2.53
N GLU A 136 30.27 -2.37 -3.31
CA GLU A 136 30.35 -2.95 -4.65
C GLU A 136 31.17 -2.06 -5.59
N ASN A 137 30.94 -0.74 -5.55
CA ASN A 137 31.71 0.22 -6.33
C ASN A 137 33.20 0.23 -5.94
N ALA A 138 33.52 0.17 -4.65
CA ALA A 138 34.90 0.12 -4.19
C ALA A 138 35.61 -1.16 -4.63
N GLN A 139 34.93 -2.31 -4.58
CA GLN A 139 35.47 -3.59 -5.07
C GLN A 139 35.71 -3.56 -6.58
N ASN A 140 34.76 -3.04 -7.36
CA ASN A 140 34.90 -2.91 -8.81
C ASN A 140 36.04 -1.95 -9.17
N TYR A 141 36.13 -0.80 -8.48
CA TYR A 141 37.21 0.16 -8.68
C TYR A 141 38.58 -0.44 -8.38
N LYS A 142 38.71 -1.15 -7.25
CA LYS A 142 39.94 -1.88 -6.92
C LYS A 142 40.32 -2.90 -8.00
N ARG A 143 39.35 -3.67 -8.52
CA ARG A 143 39.59 -4.63 -9.60
C ARG A 143 40.12 -3.95 -10.87
N SER A 144 39.60 -2.77 -11.22
CA SER A 144 40.08 -1.97 -12.36
C SER A 144 41.49 -1.43 -12.14
N LEU A 145 41.85 -1.06 -10.91
CA LEU A 145 43.23 -0.62 -10.59
C LEU A 145 44.22 -1.80 -10.68
N ASP A 146 43.80 -2.98 -10.20
CA ASP A 146 44.59 -4.20 -10.16
C ASP A 146 44.74 -4.89 -11.53
N SER A 147 43.93 -4.54 -12.53
CA SER A 147 43.98 -5.15 -13.88
C SER A 147 45.24 -4.79 -14.68
N GLY A 148 45.98 -3.76 -14.26
CA GLY A 148 47.16 -3.26 -14.97
C GLY A 148 46.85 -2.45 -16.23
N GLU A 149 45.58 -2.24 -16.55
CA GLU A 149 45.18 -1.40 -17.69
C GLU A 149 45.58 0.08 -17.46
N ARG A 150 45.78 0.82 -18.55
CA ARG A 150 46.01 2.28 -18.47
C ARG A 150 44.68 2.98 -18.27
N ILE A 151 44.55 3.72 -17.16
CA ILE A 151 43.35 4.49 -16.85
C ILE A 151 43.58 5.94 -17.29
N GLY A 152 42.76 6.42 -18.22
CA GLY A 152 42.74 7.83 -18.60
C GLY A 152 42.15 8.68 -17.49
N GLU A 153 42.81 9.79 -17.16
CA GLU A 153 42.31 10.77 -16.19
C GLU A 153 42.39 12.18 -16.74
N THR A 154 41.53 13.05 -16.23
CA THR A 154 41.63 14.48 -16.49
C THR A 154 42.28 15.12 -15.27
N ASN A 155 43.39 15.82 -15.45
CA ASN A 155 44.08 16.49 -14.36
C ASN A 155 43.33 17.77 -13.93
N ALA A 156 43.81 18.42 -12.86
CA ALA A 156 43.18 19.64 -12.34
C ALA A 156 43.15 20.80 -13.36
N SER A 157 44.03 20.79 -14.35
CA SER A 157 44.09 21.78 -15.44
C SER A 157 43.13 21.47 -16.59
N GLY A 158 42.39 20.36 -16.53
CA GLY A 158 41.46 19.94 -17.58
C GLY A 158 42.10 19.18 -18.74
N GLU A 159 43.39 18.87 -18.67
CA GLU A 159 44.09 18.11 -19.70
C GLU A 159 43.88 16.61 -19.50
N ARG A 160 43.74 15.88 -20.60
CA ARG A 160 43.63 14.42 -20.58
C ARG A 160 45.02 13.80 -20.48
N GLY A 161 45.22 12.99 -19.45
CA GLY A 161 46.42 12.21 -19.22
C GLY A 161 46.08 10.78 -18.84
N PHE A 162 47.09 10.06 -18.34
CA PHE A 162 46.93 8.74 -17.75
C PHE A 162 47.30 8.79 -16.27
N MET A 163 46.64 7.97 -15.48
CA MET A 163 46.97 7.79 -14.07
C MET A 163 48.41 7.28 -13.92
N SER A 164 49.19 7.91 -13.05
CA SER A 164 50.54 7.44 -12.73
C SER A 164 50.49 6.20 -11.83
N ASP A 165 51.60 5.45 -11.78
CA ASP A 165 51.68 4.25 -10.95
C ASP A 165 51.66 4.59 -9.45
N GLU A 166 52.26 5.71 -9.05
CA GLU A 166 52.20 6.18 -7.66
C GLU A 166 50.76 6.49 -7.26
N LYS A 167 50.01 7.15 -8.14
CA LYS A 167 48.59 7.46 -7.91
C LYS A 167 47.75 6.19 -7.87
N ARG A 168 48.02 5.22 -8.74
CA ARG A 168 47.37 3.90 -8.72
C ARG A 168 47.51 3.23 -7.35
N ILE A 169 48.70 3.25 -6.76
CA ILE A 169 48.96 2.65 -5.43
C ILE A 169 48.13 3.34 -4.34
N VAL A 170 48.08 4.67 -4.35
CA VAL A 170 47.30 5.45 -3.38
C VAL A 170 45.81 5.12 -3.49
N GLU A 171 45.27 5.10 -4.71
CA GLU A 171 43.87 4.77 -4.94
C GLU A 171 43.54 3.30 -4.62
N GLN A 172 44.48 2.38 -4.84
CA GLN A 172 44.34 0.98 -4.41
C GLN A 172 44.22 0.85 -2.89
N GLN A 173 45.03 1.60 -2.14
CA GLN A 173 44.96 1.64 -0.68
C GLN A 173 43.64 2.24 -0.21
N ARG A 174 43.22 3.37 -0.78
CA ARG A 174 41.94 4.00 -0.47
C ARG A 174 40.75 3.08 -0.74
N ALA A 175 40.74 2.41 -1.89
CA ALA A 175 39.71 1.44 -2.23
C ALA A 175 39.70 0.27 -1.24
N LYS A 176 40.88 -0.21 -0.82
CA LYS A 176 41.02 -1.25 0.19
C LYS A 176 40.45 -0.81 1.55
N GLU A 177 40.72 0.40 2.01
CA GLU A 177 40.17 0.93 3.27
C GLU A 177 38.64 0.97 3.26
N ILE A 178 38.04 1.40 2.14
CA ILE A 178 36.58 1.40 1.97
C ILE A 178 36.04 -0.03 2.01
N ILE A 179 36.68 -0.98 1.31
CA ILE A 179 36.30 -2.40 1.32
C ILE A 179 36.43 -3.00 2.72
N ASP A 180 37.46 -2.63 3.47
CA ASP A 180 37.66 -3.12 4.83
C ASP A 180 36.62 -2.53 5.80
N ALA A 181 36.14 -1.30 5.58
CA ALA A 181 35.03 -0.70 6.32
C ALA A 181 33.64 -1.27 5.97
N CYS A 182 33.55 -2.11 4.93
CA CYS A 182 32.34 -2.79 4.51
C CYS A 182 32.08 -4.13 5.24
N LYS A 183 33.05 -4.61 6.01
CA LYS A 183 32.96 -5.85 6.80
C LYS A 183 32.29 -5.59 8.13
#